data_AF-A0A356DYY7-F1
#
_entry.id   AF-A0A356DYY7-F1
#
_cell.length_a   1.000
_cell.length_b   1.000
_cell.length_c   1.000
_cell.angle_alpha   90.00
_cell.angle_beta   90.00
_cell.angle_gamma   90.00
#
_symmetry.space_group_name_H-M   'P 1'
#
loop_
_entity.id
_entity.type
_entity.pdbx_description
1 polymer ?
#
loop_
_entity_poly.entity_id
_entity_poly.type
_entity_poly.pdbx_seq_one_letter_code
_entity_poly.pdbx_strand_id
1 'polypeptide(L)'
;MRTHQRLSVLFESGNAIIRQGGMYLRFHCGTLGAGHGHSDKLHFDLFANGEDILVDAGRFTYVPKAERFEFKDSTAHNTTTVDRKNFTVCKDSWECSKLSAPLGFRAVQKGPYCALQGSHQGYLDVGVLPKRTIVTLGEDLILVSDAFLSATEHTYQSYLHFNDSGKVKLTDDGTFFESPLSKVQVLTACRGGVTQFVKSTRLSRHYNQLVNNKTLVSEIESVGFGSLFTLISVNKAGQFIPARMSKVRVMSNFKKIRFGDDWIEAVKIQRGDQQYIVVVAHQEWATPTDTFNAEGCTGFGSVVVFNTAQGEKEIGTRLFC
;
A
#
# COMPACT_ATOMS: atom_id res chain seq x y z
N MET A 1 9.34 -4.12 29.95
CA MET A 1 9.86 -4.29 28.58
C MET A 1 9.99 -2.92 27.95
N ARG A 2 11.19 -2.50 27.52
CA ARG A 2 11.32 -1.25 26.74
C ARG A 2 10.60 -1.47 25.42
N THR A 3 9.54 -0.72 25.16
CA THR A 3 8.91 -0.65 23.84
C THR A 3 9.94 -0.06 22.90
N HIS A 4 10.59 -0.90 22.09
CA HIS A 4 11.44 -0.40 21.02
C HIS A 4 10.59 0.49 20.11
N GLN A 5 11.00 1.74 19.96
CA GLN A 5 10.37 2.66 19.03
C GLN A 5 10.63 2.14 17.62
N ARG A 6 9.59 1.63 16.96
CA ARG A 6 9.66 1.08 15.60
C ARG A 6 9.30 2.12 14.56
N LEU A 7 8.44 3.07 14.93
CA LEU A 7 7.98 4.14 14.06
C LEU A 7 8.76 5.44 14.29
N SER A 8 9.36 5.96 13.23
CA SER A 8 9.92 7.31 13.14
C SER A 8 9.12 8.12 12.12
N VAL A 9 8.70 9.34 12.48
CA VAL A 9 7.85 10.18 11.63
C VAL A 9 8.47 11.56 11.48
N LEU A 10 8.58 12.01 10.23
CA LEU A 10 9.07 13.32 9.84
C LEU A 10 7.91 14.07 9.16
N PHE A 11 7.00 14.61 9.98
CA PHE A 11 5.71 15.15 9.54
C PHE A 11 5.83 16.19 8.41
N GLU A 12 6.69 17.20 8.56
CA GLU A 12 6.87 18.26 7.56
C GLU A 12 7.33 17.73 6.19
N SER A 13 8.17 16.70 6.19
CA SER A 13 8.66 16.08 4.95
C SER A 13 7.73 15.00 4.39
N GLY A 14 6.69 14.62 5.13
CA GLY A 14 5.80 13.51 4.79
C GLY A 14 6.50 12.16 4.70
N ASN A 15 7.51 11.89 5.54
CA ASN A 15 8.19 10.59 5.60
C ASN A 15 7.85 9.86 6.89
N ALA A 16 7.47 8.58 6.79
CA ALA A 16 7.34 7.69 7.93
C ALA A 16 8.18 6.43 7.68
N ILE A 17 8.87 5.98 8.73
CA ILE A 17 9.75 4.82 8.69
C ILE A 17 9.33 3.85 9.79
N ILE A 18 9.03 2.61 9.41
CA ILE A 18 8.85 1.49 10.32
C ILE A 18 10.10 0.62 10.29
N ARG A 19 10.68 0.36 11.46
CA ARG A 19 11.80 -0.58 11.69
C ARG A 19 11.37 -1.61 12.70
N GLN A 20 11.21 -2.87 12.29
CA GLN A 20 10.79 -3.95 13.16
C GLN A 20 11.57 -5.22 12.83
N GLY A 21 12.38 -5.71 13.77
CA GLY A 21 13.30 -6.81 13.52
C GLY A 21 14.23 -6.48 12.34
N GLY A 22 14.24 -7.35 11.32
CA GLY A 22 14.97 -7.14 10.07
C GLY A 22 14.20 -6.39 8.98
N MET A 23 12.95 -5.99 9.23
CA MET A 23 12.10 -5.27 8.28
C MET A 23 12.28 -3.75 8.42
N TYR A 24 12.41 -3.08 7.27
CA TYR A 24 12.36 -1.63 7.14
C TYR A 24 11.34 -1.27 6.05
N LEU A 25 10.37 -0.42 6.39
CA LEU A 25 9.41 0.14 5.45
C LEU A 25 9.44 1.66 5.53
N ARG A 26 9.68 2.34 4.41
CA ARG A 26 9.54 3.79 4.29
C ARG A 26 8.29 4.10 3.50
N PHE A 27 7.47 5.02 3.98
CA PHE A 27 6.33 5.57 3.25
C PHE A 27 6.52 7.08 3.04
N HIS A 28 6.24 7.55 1.83
CA HIS A 28 6.33 8.95 1.47
C HIS A 28 4.99 9.53 1.01
N CYS A 29 4.55 10.60 1.68
CA CYS A 29 3.40 11.41 1.28
C CYS A 29 3.67 12.87 1.71
N GLY A 30 4.68 13.47 1.10
CA GLY A 30 5.09 14.85 1.39
C GLY A 30 4.93 15.79 0.19
N THR A 31 5.39 17.02 0.38
CA THR A 31 5.51 17.98 -0.73
C THR A 31 6.53 17.48 -1.75
N LEU A 32 6.41 17.90 -3.01
CA LEU A 32 7.42 17.61 -4.04
C LEU A 32 8.82 18.15 -3.69
N GLY A 33 8.89 19.20 -2.85
CA GLY A 33 10.11 19.88 -2.47
C GLY A 33 10.57 20.89 -3.53
N ALA A 34 11.05 20.40 -4.67
CA ALA A 34 11.52 21.21 -5.81
C ALA A 34 11.67 20.32 -7.06
N GLY A 35 12.40 20.77 -8.08
CA GLY A 35 12.61 20.01 -9.31
C GLY A 35 13.36 18.68 -9.18
N HIS A 36 13.93 18.39 -8.00
CA HIS A 36 14.47 17.08 -7.68
C HIS A 36 13.41 16.03 -7.36
N GLY A 37 12.22 16.45 -6.92
CA GLY A 37 11.12 15.57 -6.58
C GLY A 37 10.58 14.80 -7.79
N HIS A 38 10.01 13.63 -7.52
CA HIS A 38 9.38 12.77 -8.51
C HIS A 38 7.86 12.74 -8.29
N SER A 39 7.13 12.10 -9.21
CA SER A 39 5.71 11.83 -9.05
C SER A 39 5.51 10.59 -8.17
N ASP A 40 5.97 10.63 -6.92
CA ASP A 40 6.12 9.46 -6.03
C ASP A 40 5.27 9.53 -4.75
N LYS A 41 4.21 10.35 -4.73
CA LYS A 41 3.32 10.39 -3.57
C LYS A 41 2.71 9.02 -3.32
N LEU A 42 2.58 8.67 -2.04
CA LEU A 42 2.13 7.35 -1.56
C LEU A 42 3.11 6.21 -1.86
N HIS A 43 4.30 6.51 -2.37
CA HIS A 43 5.36 5.54 -2.55
C HIS A 43 5.75 4.89 -1.21
N PHE A 44 6.06 3.61 -1.26
CA PHE A 44 6.75 2.95 -0.18
C PHE A 44 7.86 2.02 -0.65
N ASP A 45 8.95 1.99 0.11
CA ASP A 45 10.07 1.08 -0.04
C ASP A 45 9.96 -0.02 1.02
N LEU A 46 10.37 -1.25 0.68
CA LEU A 46 10.41 -2.38 1.61
C LEU A 46 11.76 -3.08 1.54
N PHE A 47 12.43 -3.16 2.67
CA PHE A 47 13.64 -3.95 2.88
C PHE A 47 13.36 -5.01 3.95
N ALA A 48 13.80 -6.24 3.71
CA ALA A 48 13.68 -7.34 4.66
C ALA A 48 14.72 -8.42 4.39
N ASN A 49 14.99 -9.28 5.37
CA ASN A 49 15.95 -10.39 5.27
C ASN A 49 17.36 -10.00 4.77
N GLY A 50 17.76 -8.74 4.92
CA GLY A 50 19.07 -8.26 4.49
C GLY A 50 19.13 -7.72 3.05
N GLU A 51 18.00 -7.57 2.36
CA GLU A 51 17.95 -7.00 1.01
C GLU A 51 16.76 -6.07 0.77
N ASP A 52 16.84 -5.23 -0.26
CA ASP A 52 15.68 -4.53 -0.77
C ASP A 52 14.72 -5.52 -1.44
N ILE A 53 13.43 -5.38 -1.19
CA ILE A 53 12.35 -6.17 -1.81
C ILE A 53 11.57 -5.30 -2.78
N LEU A 54 11.10 -4.14 -2.31
CA LEU A 54 10.40 -3.14 -3.12
C LEU A 54 11.22 -1.86 -3.15
N VAL A 55 11.49 -1.35 -4.35
CA VAL A 55 12.44 -0.25 -4.57
C VAL A 55 11.85 0.85 -5.44
N ASP A 56 12.37 2.06 -5.27
CA ASP A 56 12.27 3.11 -6.27
C ASP A 56 13.09 2.77 -7.53
N ALA A 57 12.60 3.18 -8.71
CA ALA A 57 13.34 2.99 -9.97
C ALA A 57 14.63 3.83 -10.04
N GLY A 58 14.77 4.87 -9.23
CA GLY A 58 15.90 5.80 -9.25
C GLY A 58 15.71 6.94 -10.24
N ARG A 59 16.79 7.68 -10.53
CA ARG A 59 16.72 8.90 -11.36
C ARG A 59 17.15 8.70 -12.81
N PHE A 60 18.06 7.75 -13.03
CA PHE A 60 18.78 7.51 -14.29
C PHE A 60 19.60 8.68 -14.82
N THR A 61 18.99 9.78 -15.24
CA THR A 61 19.68 10.87 -15.94
C THR A 61 19.17 12.24 -15.53
N TYR A 62 19.93 13.29 -15.82
CA TYR A 62 19.49 14.69 -15.71
C TYR A 62 19.00 15.26 -17.03
N VAL A 63 19.26 14.59 -18.14
CA VAL A 63 18.91 15.06 -19.48
C VAL A 63 17.40 14.90 -19.70
N PRO A 64 16.65 15.92 -20.14
CA PRO A 64 15.22 15.83 -20.39
C PRO A 64 14.94 15.04 -21.68
N LYS A 65 15.00 13.72 -21.57
CA LYS A 65 14.68 12.73 -22.62
C LYS A 65 13.69 11.69 -22.10
N ALA A 66 13.19 10.82 -22.98
CA ALA A 66 12.13 9.85 -22.64
C ALA A 66 12.40 9.06 -21.35
N GLU A 67 13.63 8.60 -21.16
CA GLU A 67 14.02 7.84 -19.97
C GLU A 67 14.06 8.70 -18.69
N ARG A 68 14.20 10.02 -18.77
CA ARG A 68 14.05 10.85 -17.57
C ARG A 68 12.62 10.77 -17.06
N PHE A 69 11.64 10.88 -17.96
CA PHE A 69 10.22 10.85 -17.63
C PHE A 69 9.79 9.45 -17.16
N GLU A 70 10.28 8.39 -17.82
CA GLU A 70 10.05 7.02 -17.36
C GLU A 70 10.44 6.79 -15.88
N PHE A 71 11.50 7.44 -15.39
CA PHE A 71 11.99 7.31 -14.01
C PHE A 71 11.45 8.39 -13.06
N LYS A 72 10.78 9.44 -13.58
CA LYS A 72 10.23 10.56 -12.79
C LYS A 72 8.72 10.47 -12.61
N ASP A 73 8.05 9.81 -13.55
CA ASP A 73 6.60 9.68 -13.61
C ASP A 73 6.08 8.63 -12.63
N SER A 74 4.79 8.72 -12.31
CA SER A 74 4.15 7.92 -11.26
C SER A 74 4.28 6.41 -11.48
N THR A 75 4.37 5.99 -12.74
CA THR A 75 4.47 4.57 -13.12
C THR A 75 5.83 3.92 -12.83
N ALA A 76 6.79 4.70 -12.32
CA ALA A 76 8.13 4.27 -11.86
C ALA A 76 8.20 3.98 -10.36
N HIS A 77 7.11 4.26 -9.63
CA HIS A 77 7.06 4.28 -8.19
C HIS A 77 6.04 3.27 -7.66
N ASN A 78 6.27 2.75 -6.44
CA ASN A 78 5.33 1.91 -5.72
C ASN A 78 4.10 2.71 -5.26
N THR A 79 3.29 3.22 -6.20
CA THR A 79 2.14 4.10 -5.98
C THR A 79 0.96 3.66 -6.85
N THR A 80 -0.05 4.50 -7.01
CA THR A 80 -1.20 4.27 -7.87
C THR A 80 -1.35 5.32 -8.96
N THR A 81 -2.02 4.95 -10.05
CA THR A 81 -2.49 5.88 -11.08
C THR A 81 -3.96 5.71 -11.38
N VAL A 82 -4.62 6.81 -11.76
CA VAL A 82 -6.01 6.85 -12.22
C VAL A 82 -6.02 7.09 -13.73
N ASP A 83 -6.78 6.29 -14.48
CA ASP A 83 -6.94 6.40 -15.94
C ASP A 83 -5.61 6.46 -16.71
N ARG A 84 -4.60 5.74 -16.20
CA ARG A 84 -3.23 5.69 -16.74
C ARG A 84 -2.56 7.08 -16.81
N LYS A 85 -3.03 8.05 -16.02
CA LYS A 85 -2.50 9.43 -15.97
C LYS A 85 -1.59 9.62 -14.76
N ASN A 86 -0.58 10.47 -14.91
CA ASN A 86 0.27 10.89 -13.81
C ASN A 86 -0.41 11.95 -12.93
N PHE A 87 -0.24 11.86 -11.61
CA PHE A 87 -0.77 12.87 -10.68
C PHE A 87 0.13 14.12 -10.58
N THR A 88 1.41 14.00 -10.92
CA THR A 88 2.33 15.12 -11.16
C THR A 88 2.80 15.03 -12.61
N VAL A 89 2.61 16.08 -13.41
CA VAL A 89 3.01 16.06 -14.83
C VAL A 89 4.30 16.84 -14.98
N CYS A 90 5.39 16.11 -15.23
CA CYS A 90 6.71 16.70 -15.42
C CYS A 90 6.81 17.28 -16.84
N LYS A 91 7.26 18.53 -16.96
CA LYS A 91 7.53 19.18 -18.25
C LYS A 91 8.96 18.91 -18.71
N ASP A 92 9.89 18.88 -17.76
CA ASP A 92 11.28 18.51 -17.98
C ASP A 92 11.88 17.89 -16.70
N SER A 93 13.21 17.82 -16.64
CA SER A 93 13.96 17.29 -15.49
C SER A 93 13.69 18.00 -14.17
N TRP A 94 13.13 19.22 -14.20
CA TRP A 94 13.02 20.15 -13.08
C TRP A 94 11.60 20.71 -12.90
N GLU A 95 10.93 21.13 -13.97
CA GLU A 95 9.62 21.78 -13.93
C GLU A 95 8.47 20.77 -14.05
N CYS A 96 7.33 21.07 -13.42
CA CYS A 96 6.08 20.32 -13.55
C CYS A 96 4.95 21.27 -13.96
N SER A 97 4.15 20.88 -14.96
CA SER A 97 2.96 21.62 -15.39
C SER A 97 1.73 21.32 -14.53
N LYS A 98 1.74 20.18 -13.82
CA LYS A 98 0.73 19.80 -12.83
C LYS A 98 1.43 19.32 -11.57
N LEU A 99 1.04 19.89 -10.43
CA LEU A 99 1.50 19.48 -9.12
C LEU A 99 0.38 18.79 -8.36
N SER A 100 0.75 17.78 -7.57
CA SER A 100 -0.13 17.14 -6.61
C SER A 100 0.30 17.58 -5.21
N ALA A 101 -0.62 18.06 -4.37
CA ALA A 101 -0.33 18.33 -2.95
C ALA A 101 -0.66 17.09 -2.09
N PRO A 102 0.16 16.74 -1.08
CA PRO A 102 -0.15 15.65 -0.16
C PRO A 102 -1.34 16.02 0.74
N LEU A 103 -2.08 15.02 1.20
CA LEU A 103 -3.22 15.15 2.11
C LEU A 103 -3.20 14.02 3.14
N GLY A 104 -3.69 14.30 4.36
CA GLY A 104 -4.02 13.26 5.33
C GLY A 104 -2.87 12.34 5.76
N PHE A 105 -1.64 12.86 5.83
CA PHE A 105 -0.48 12.10 6.30
C PHE A 105 -0.62 11.75 7.78
N ARG A 106 -0.85 10.46 8.08
CA ARG A 106 -1.03 9.93 9.44
C ARG A 106 -0.11 8.75 9.65
N ALA A 107 0.43 8.63 10.85
CA ALA A 107 1.25 7.50 11.24
C ALA A 107 1.03 7.18 12.72
N VAL A 108 0.96 5.90 13.08
CA VAL A 108 0.73 5.46 14.46
C VAL A 108 1.38 4.10 14.72
N GLN A 109 1.88 3.91 15.93
CA GLN A 109 2.31 2.62 16.47
C GLN A 109 1.47 2.29 17.71
N LYS A 110 0.82 1.12 17.72
CA LYS A 110 0.08 0.60 18.89
C LYS A 110 0.28 -0.92 18.99
N GLY A 111 0.65 -1.39 20.18
CA GLY A 111 0.96 -2.81 20.38
C GLY A 111 2.03 -3.28 19.39
N PRO A 112 1.89 -4.45 18.72
CA PRO A 112 2.83 -4.93 17.72
C PRO A 112 2.63 -4.34 16.31
N TYR A 113 1.66 -3.44 16.13
CA TYR A 113 1.22 -2.95 14.82
C TYR A 113 1.63 -1.50 14.59
N CYS A 114 1.88 -1.18 13.32
CA CYS A 114 1.98 0.20 12.86
C CYS A 114 0.98 0.43 11.72
N ALA A 115 0.45 1.65 11.60
CA ALA A 115 -0.31 2.07 10.44
C ALA A 115 0.20 3.40 9.90
N LEU A 116 0.25 3.50 8.57
CA LEU A 116 0.60 4.69 7.81
C LEU A 116 -0.55 5.00 6.85
N GLN A 117 -0.90 6.26 6.66
CA GLN A 117 -1.96 6.68 5.75
C GLN A 117 -1.60 7.99 5.07
N GLY A 118 -2.02 8.13 3.82
CA GLY A 118 -1.87 9.36 3.05
C GLY A 118 -2.81 9.41 1.85
N SER A 119 -2.93 10.59 1.27
CA SER A 119 -3.74 10.92 0.10
C SER A 119 -3.07 12.07 -0.68
N HIS A 120 -3.60 12.45 -1.84
CA HIS A 120 -3.10 13.59 -2.59
C HIS A 120 -4.12 14.18 -3.58
N GLN A 121 -3.90 15.43 -3.98
CA GLN A 121 -4.84 16.19 -4.83
C GLN A 121 -4.73 15.93 -6.34
N GLY A 122 -3.71 15.20 -6.80
CA GLY A 122 -3.38 15.14 -8.23
C GLY A 122 -4.37 14.44 -9.17
N TYR A 123 -5.52 13.96 -8.68
CA TYR A 123 -6.63 13.46 -9.52
C TYR A 123 -7.97 14.17 -9.26
N LEU A 124 -7.97 15.29 -8.52
CA LEU A 124 -9.19 16.07 -8.29
C LEU A 124 -9.78 16.64 -9.59
N ASP A 125 -8.96 16.88 -10.60
CA ASP A 125 -9.37 17.31 -11.94
C ASP A 125 -10.22 16.27 -12.70
N VAL A 126 -10.13 15.00 -12.31
CA VAL A 126 -10.98 13.91 -12.81
C VAL A 126 -11.94 13.38 -11.74
N GLY A 127 -12.12 14.11 -10.64
CA GLY A 127 -13.09 13.75 -9.59
C GLY A 127 -12.68 12.59 -8.69
N VAL A 128 -11.39 12.25 -8.62
CA VAL A 128 -10.89 11.13 -7.81
C VAL A 128 -9.98 11.61 -6.68
N LEU A 129 -10.26 11.14 -5.45
CA LEU A 129 -9.35 11.27 -4.31
C LEU A 129 -8.77 9.89 -3.93
N PRO A 130 -7.49 9.62 -4.24
CA PRO A 130 -6.83 8.38 -3.82
C PRO A 130 -6.44 8.45 -2.34
N LYS A 131 -6.49 7.32 -1.65
CA LYS A 131 -6.04 7.15 -0.26
C LYS A 131 -5.32 5.81 -0.15
N ARG A 132 -4.12 5.81 0.41
CA ARG A 132 -3.40 4.58 0.76
C ARG A 132 -3.31 4.44 2.26
N THR A 133 -3.60 3.24 2.77
CA THR A 133 -3.38 2.84 4.16
C THR A 133 -2.50 1.61 4.18
N ILE A 134 -1.37 1.66 4.91
CA ILE A 134 -0.45 0.54 5.10
C ILE A 134 -0.51 0.12 6.56
N VAL A 135 -0.69 -1.18 6.83
CA VAL A 135 -0.69 -1.76 8.18
C VAL A 135 0.35 -2.88 8.25
N THR A 136 1.28 -2.80 9.20
CA THR A 136 2.22 -3.89 9.47
C THR A 136 1.67 -4.80 10.58
N LEU A 137 1.55 -6.09 10.28
CA LEU A 137 1.05 -7.14 11.16
C LEU A 137 2.22 -8.00 11.65
N GLY A 138 3.01 -7.44 12.57
CA GLY A 138 4.29 -8.03 12.96
C GLY A 138 5.41 -7.70 11.98
N GLU A 139 6.35 -8.64 11.79
CA GLU A 139 7.58 -8.45 11.00
C GLU A 139 7.47 -8.90 9.54
N ASP A 140 6.45 -9.70 9.22
CA ASP A 140 6.42 -10.46 7.96
C ASP A 140 5.21 -10.16 7.07
N LEU A 141 4.18 -9.51 7.62
CA LEU A 141 2.92 -9.26 6.92
C LEU A 141 2.66 -7.77 6.84
N ILE A 142 2.52 -7.26 5.62
CA ILE A 142 2.15 -5.88 5.33
C ILE A 142 0.87 -5.89 4.52
N LEU A 143 -0.19 -5.27 5.05
CA LEU A 143 -1.42 -5.04 4.33
C LEU A 143 -1.45 -3.61 3.80
N VAL A 144 -1.59 -3.46 2.49
CA VAL A 144 -1.85 -2.20 1.81
C VAL A 144 -3.33 -2.17 1.40
N SER A 145 -4.01 -1.07 1.71
CA SER A 145 -5.37 -0.76 1.25
C SER A 145 -5.30 0.53 0.45
N ASP A 146 -5.40 0.39 -0.87
CA ASP A 146 -5.61 1.49 -1.79
C ASP A 146 -7.11 1.71 -1.96
N ALA A 147 -7.56 2.95 -1.82
CA ALA A 147 -8.95 3.35 -1.97
C ALA A 147 -9.04 4.60 -2.85
N PHE A 148 -10.08 4.66 -3.67
CA PHE A 148 -10.32 5.71 -4.64
C PHE A 148 -11.75 6.22 -4.44
N LEU A 149 -11.87 7.41 -3.87
CA LEU A 149 -13.16 8.05 -3.66
C LEU A 149 -13.53 8.79 -4.95
N SER A 150 -14.59 8.34 -5.61
CA SER A 150 -15.17 8.94 -6.81
C SER A 150 -16.68 8.68 -6.86
N ALA A 151 -17.38 9.45 -7.70
CA ALA A 151 -18.77 9.21 -8.07
C ALA A 151 -18.92 8.66 -9.50
N THR A 152 -17.84 8.65 -10.28
CA THR A 152 -17.81 8.28 -11.70
C THR A 152 -16.98 7.02 -11.92
N GLU A 153 -17.07 6.47 -13.13
CA GLU A 153 -16.30 5.31 -13.55
C GLU A 153 -14.85 5.68 -13.85
N HIS A 154 -13.91 4.89 -13.33
CA HIS A 154 -12.48 5.02 -13.59
C HIS A 154 -11.77 3.68 -13.58
N THR A 155 -10.59 3.68 -14.19
CA THR A 155 -9.61 2.60 -14.07
C THR A 155 -8.49 3.00 -13.12
N TYR A 156 -8.02 2.06 -12.31
CA TYR A 156 -7.00 2.28 -11.31
C TYR A 156 -5.88 1.24 -11.46
N GLN A 157 -4.63 1.69 -11.36
CA GLN A 157 -3.47 0.80 -11.39
C GLN A 157 -2.64 1.01 -10.13
N SER A 158 -2.23 -0.08 -9.48
CA SER A 158 -1.27 -0.09 -8.38
C SER A 158 0.01 -0.80 -8.82
N TYR A 159 1.17 -0.23 -8.47
CA TYR A 159 2.47 -0.71 -8.92
C TYR A 159 3.30 -1.22 -7.74
N LEU A 160 3.97 -2.36 -7.93
CA LEU A 160 5.03 -2.86 -7.04
C LEU A 160 6.27 -3.21 -7.87
N HIS A 161 7.32 -2.41 -7.72
CA HIS A 161 8.62 -2.53 -8.35
C HIS A 161 9.52 -3.38 -7.45
N PHE A 162 9.84 -4.58 -7.90
CA PHE A 162 10.69 -5.49 -7.14
C PHE A 162 12.17 -5.14 -7.32
N ASN A 163 13.02 -5.67 -6.46
CA ASN A 163 14.46 -5.54 -6.61
C ASN A 163 15.00 -6.39 -7.78
N ASP A 164 16.08 -5.94 -8.42
CA ASP A 164 16.71 -6.64 -9.56
C ASP A 164 17.53 -7.88 -9.15
N SER A 165 17.70 -8.11 -7.85
CA SER A 165 18.37 -9.29 -7.27
C SER A 165 17.55 -10.58 -7.36
N GLY A 166 16.26 -10.50 -7.72
CA GLY A 166 15.35 -11.63 -7.71
C GLY A 166 14.53 -11.79 -8.98
N LYS A 167 13.67 -12.81 -8.98
CA LYS A 167 12.75 -13.15 -10.07
C LYS A 167 11.32 -12.96 -9.61
N VAL A 168 10.48 -12.41 -10.48
CA VAL A 168 9.05 -12.21 -10.22
C VAL A 168 8.24 -13.17 -11.09
N LYS A 169 7.32 -13.91 -10.48
CA LYS A 169 6.42 -14.85 -11.16
C LYS A 169 4.98 -14.65 -10.67
N LEU A 170 4.05 -14.44 -11.59
CA LEU A 170 2.61 -14.44 -11.32
C LEU A 170 2.06 -15.87 -11.50
N THR A 171 1.28 -16.35 -10.53
CA THR A 171 0.57 -17.64 -10.55
C THR A 171 -0.85 -17.48 -9.99
N ASP A 172 -1.63 -18.57 -10.01
CA ASP A 172 -2.99 -18.57 -9.44
C ASP A 172 -2.98 -18.36 -7.90
N ASP A 173 -1.87 -18.70 -7.24
CA ASP A 173 -1.67 -18.53 -5.79
C ASP A 173 -1.11 -17.15 -5.41
N GLY A 174 -1.01 -16.23 -6.37
CA GLY A 174 -0.49 -14.87 -6.19
C GLY A 174 0.80 -14.58 -6.97
N THR A 175 1.40 -13.44 -6.69
CA THR A 175 2.70 -13.06 -7.26
C THR A 175 3.83 -13.39 -6.30
N PHE A 176 4.88 -14.03 -6.80
CA PHE A 176 6.06 -14.39 -6.04
C PHE A 176 7.27 -13.59 -6.49
N PHE A 177 7.98 -13.00 -5.53
CA PHE A 177 9.35 -12.52 -5.71
C PHE A 177 10.31 -13.47 -4.98
N GLU A 178 11.30 -14.00 -5.69
CA GLU A 178 12.28 -14.95 -5.16
C GLU A 178 13.70 -14.48 -5.45
N SER A 179 14.50 -14.39 -4.39
CA SER A 179 15.92 -14.06 -4.41
C SER A 179 16.71 -15.11 -3.60
N PRO A 180 18.05 -15.02 -3.50
CA PRO A 180 18.82 -15.87 -2.60
C PRO A 180 18.46 -15.73 -1.11
N LEU A 181 17.89 -14.59 -0.67
CA LEU A 181 17.62 -14.30 0.75
C LEU A 181 16.13 -14.30 1.10
N SER A 182 15.25 -14.06 0.13
CA SER A 182 13.81 -13.88 0.38
C SER A 182 12.93 -14.64 -0.59
N LYS A 183 11.77 -15.05 -0.07
CA LYS A 183 10.60 -15.47 -0.85
C LYS A 183 9.38 -14.68 -0.39
N VAL A 184 8.90 -13.79 -1.25
CA VAL A 184 7.79 -12.89 -0.96
C VAL A 184 6.58 -13.31 -1.77
N GLN A 185 5.43 -13.41 -1.12
CA GLN A 185 4.14 -13.66 -1.75
C GLN A 185 3.29 -12.40 -1.67
N VAL A 186 2.72 -11.98 -2.80
CA VAL A 186 1.78 -10.87 -2.91
C VAL A 186 0.42 -11.40 -3.32
N LEU A 187 -0.60 -11.07 -2.54
CA LEU A 187 -2.00 -11.42 -2.77
C LEU A 187 -2.84 -10.16 -2.91
N THR A 188 -3.76 -10.12 -3.86
CA THR A 188 -4.67 -8.98 -4.05
C THR A 188 -6.12 -9.38 -3.91
N ALA A 189 -6.94 -8.48 -3.36
CA ALA A 189 -8.39 -8.66 -3.30
C ALA A 189 -9.12 -7.34 -3.60
N CYS A 190 -10.07 -7.41 -4.52
CA CYS A 190 -11.01 -6.35 -4.87
C CYS A 190 -12.39 -6.99 -5.09
N ARG A 191 -13.49 -6.25 -4.86
CA ARG A 191 -14.85 -6.76 -5.11
C ARG A 191 -15.10 -7.09 -6.58
N GLY A 192 -14.58 -6.29 -7.51
CA GLY A 192 -14.78 -6.43 -8.95
C GLY A 192 -13.80 -7.39 -9.64
N GLY A 193 -12.94 -8.07 -8.88
CA GLY A 193 -11.78 -8.77 -9.43
C GLY A 193 -10.59 -7.84 -9.64
N VAL A 194 -9.44 -8.42 -9.99
CA VAL A 194 -8.20 -7.69 -10.24
C VAL A 194 -7.52 -8.30 -11.46
N THR A 195 -7.17 -7.48 -12.43
CA THR A 195 -6.32 -7.90 -13.55
C THR A 195 -4.88 -7.65 -13.17
N GLN A 196 -4.06 -8.71 -13.14
CA GLN A 196 -2.65 -8.61 -12.79
C GLN A 196 -1.76 -9.00 -13.95
N PHE A 197 -0.65 -8.27 -14.12
CA PHE A 197 0.40 -8.65 -15.04
C PHE A 197 1.76 -8.13 -14.56
N VAL A 198 2.82 -8.86 -14.94
CA VAL A 198 4.20 -8.45 -14.67
C VAL A 198 4.77 -7.79 -15.92
N LYS A 199 5.07 -6.50 -15.85
CA LYS A 199 5.73 -5.76 -16.93
C LYS A 199 7.24 -5.69 -16.71
N SER A 200 7.99 -5.69 -17.81
CA SER A 200 9.42 -5.35 -17.80
C SER A 200 9.57 -3.85 -17.58
N THR A 201 10.40 -3.47 -16.60
CA THR A 201 10.75 -2.09 -16.28
C THR A 201 12.27 -1.97 -16.16
N ARG A 202 12.76 -0.80 -15.78
CA ARG A 202 14.18 -0.54 -15.57
C ARG A 202 14.41 0.03 -14.18
N LEU A 203 15.61 -0.18 -13.67
CA LEU A 203 16.11 0.35 -12.40
C LEU A 203 17.45 1.05 -12.67
N SER A 204 17.73 2.10 -11.91
CA SER A 204 18.96 2.87 -12.03
C SER A 204 19.47 3.29 -10.65
N ARG A 205 20.49 2.57 -10.19
CA ARG A 205 21.21 2.87 -8.93
C ARG A 205 22.27 3.97 -9.11
N HIS A 206 22.79 4.10 -10.32
CA HIS A 206 23.85 5.04 -10.67
C HIS A 206 23.47 5.81 -11.93
N TYR A 207 23.92 7.07 -12.01
CA TYR A 207 23.66 7.90 -13.17
C TYR A 207 24.12 7.22 -14.46
N ASN A 208 23.24 7.28 -15.46
CA ASN A 208 23.45 6.76 -16.80
C ASN A 208 23.68 5.23 -16.86
N GLN A 209 23.36 4.49 -15.79
CA GLN A 209 23.36 3.03 -15.77
C GLN A 209 21.94 2.49 -15.63
N LEU A 210 21.63 1.46 -16.41
CA LEU A 210 20.32 0.82 -16.45
C LEU A 210 20.49 -0.67 -16.21
N VAL A 211 19.64 -1.21 -15.36
CA VAL A 211 19.45 -2.66 -15.21
C VAL A 211 17.98 -3.00 -15.44
N ASN A 212 17.74 -4.20 -15.96
CA ASN A 212 16.38 -4.69 -16.17
C ASN A 212 15.71 -4.94 -14.82
N ASN A 213 14.44 -4.59 -14.71
CA ASN A 213 13.64 -4.83 -13.53
C ASN A 213 12.24 -5.36 -13.88
N LYS A 214 11.46 -5.77 -12.87
CA LYS A 214 10.10 -6.25 -13.00
C LYS A 214 9.16 -5.50 -12.07
N THR A 215 8.00 -5.18 -12.59
CA THR A 215 6.94 -4.51 -11.85
C THR A 215 5.65 -5.31 -11.96
N LEU A 216 5.06 -5.64 -10.82
CA LEU A 216 3.67 -6.11 -10.78
C LEU A 216 2.75 -4.90 -10.94
N VAL A 217 1.82 -4.99 -11.87
CA VAL A 217 0.72 -4.06 -12.03
C VAL A 217 -0.56 -4.78 -11.66
N SER A 218 -1.32 -4.19 -10.74
CA SER A 218 -2.67 -4.63 -10.37
C SER A 218 -3.65 -3.58 -10.84
N GLU A 219 -4.54 -3.96 -11.75
CA GLU A 219 -5.54 -3.09 -12.38
C GLU A 219 -6.94 -3.47 -11.90
N ILE A 220 -7.73 -2.45 -11.53
CA ILE A 220 -9.15 -2.58 -11.21
C ILE A 220 -9.94 -1.49 -11.93
N GLU A 221 -11.22 -1.75 -12.15
CA GLU A 221 -12.19 -0.81 -12.69
C GLU A 221 -13.38 -0.74 -11.73
N SER A 222 -13.89 0.48 -11.50
CA SER A 222 -15.06 0.65 -10.64
C SER A 222 -15.87 1.88 -11.03
N VAL A 223 -17.19 1.78 -10.89
CA VAL A 223 -18.11 2.93 -10.92
C VAL A 223 -18.25 3.47 -9.50
N GLY A 224 -17.81 4.71 -9.29
CA GLY A 224 -17.79 5.34 -7.98
C GLY A 224 -16.59 4.89 -7.14
N PHE A 225 -16.85 4.41 -5.92
CA PHE A 225 -15.79 3.97 -5.01
C PHE A 225 -15.05 2.74 -5.57
N GLY A 226 -13.72 2.80 -5.57
CA GLY A 226 -12.84 1.67 -5.86
C GLY A 226 -11.92 1.36 -4.68
N SER A 227 -11.61 0.08 -4.46
CA SER A 227 -10.60 -0.32 -3.49
C SER A 227 -9.85 -1.58 -3.88
N LEU A 228 -8.61 -1.67 -3.42
CA LEU A 228 -7.70 -2.79 -3.63
C LEU A 228 -6.95 -3.08 -2.34
N PHE A 229 -7.16 -4.27 -1.79
CA PHE A 229 -6.27 -4.82 -0.76
C PHE A 229 -5.11 -5.53 -1.44
N THR A 230 -3.90 -5.30 -0.94
CA THR A 230 -2.67 -6.00 -1.33
C THR A 230 -1.96 -6.47 -0.08
N LEU A 231 -1.88 -7.78 0.13
CA LEU A 231 -1.10 -8.38 1.21
C LEU A 231 0.28 -8.77 0.69
N ILE A 232 1.31 -8.30 1.36
CA ILE A 232 2.71 -8.67 1.13
C ILE A 232 3.16 -9.54 2.30
N SER A 233 3.48 -10.81 2.00
CA SER A 233 3.97 -11.81 2.95
C SER A 233 5.45 -12.07 2.68
N VAL A 234 6.30 -11.62 3.59
CA VAL A 234 7.75 -11.74 3.52
C VAL A 234 8.20 -13.02 4.23
N ASN A 235 9.01 -13.83 3.55
CA ASN A 235 9.61 -15.04 4.11
C ASN A 235 11.10 -15.06 3.78
N LYS A 236 11.91 -15.66 4.66
CA LYS A 236 13.30 -16.00 4.31
C LYS A 236 13.30 -17.07 3.22
N ALA A 237 14.31 -17.05 2.36
CA ALA A 237 14.54 -18.10 1.39
C ALA A 237 14.59 -19.48 2.09
N GLY A 238 13.88 -20.46 1.52
CA GLY A 238 13.77 -21.82 2.09
C GLY A 238 12.82 -21.96 3.30
N GLN A 239 12.25 -20.88 3.83
CA GLN A 239 11.31 -20.89 4.97
C GLN A 239 9.95 -20.31 4.58
N PHE A 240 9.42 -20.73 3.43
CA PHE A 240 8.18 -20.18 2.91
C PHE A 240 6.96 -20.72 3.66
N ILE A 241 6.17 -19.81 4.22
CA ILE A 241 4.86 -20.10 4.80
C ILE A 241 3.80 -19.41 3.94
N PRO A 242 2.93 -20.16 3.24
CA PRO A 242 1.86 -19.57 2.43
C PRO A 242 0.96 -18.66 3.27
N ALA A 243 0.70 -17.47 2.75
CA ALA A 243 -0.33 -16.59 3.27
C ALA A 243 -1.65 -16.80 2.51
N ARG A 244 -2.75 -16.43 3.14
CA ARG A 244 -4.08 -16.33 2.54
C ARG A 244 -4.72 -15.03 2.94
N MET A 245 -5.48 -14.43 2.03
CA MET A 245 -6.28 -13.24 2.28
C MET A 245 -7.67 -13.40 1.67
N SER A 246 -8.72 -13.07 2.42
CA SER A 246 -10.09 -13.05 1.90
C SER A 246 -10.87 -11.87 2.46
N LYS A 247 -11.72 -11.26 1.64
CA LYS A 247 -12.64 -10.21 2.12
C LYS A 247 -13.66 -10.79 3.09
N VAL A 248 -13.99 -10.01 4.11
CA VAL A 248 -14.97 -10.33 5.14
C VAL A 248 -16.11 -9.32 5.09
N ARG A 249 -17.35 -9.79 5.28
CA ARG A 249 -18.51 -8.90 5.39
C ARG A 249 -18.43 -8.11 6.69
N VAL A 250 -18.64 -6.80 6.59
CA VAL A 250 -18.72 -5.92 7.76
C VAL A 250 -20.18 -5.57 8.01
N MET A 251 -20.66 -5.87 9.22
CA MET A 251 -22.04 -5.65 9.64
C MET A 251 -22.10 -4.54 10.69
N SER A 252 -23.17 -3.76 10.71
CA SER A 252 -23.49 -2.90 11.86
C SER A 252 -24.05 -3.77 12.99
N ASN A 253 -23.45 -3.70 14.16
CA ASN A 253 -23.99 -4.37 15.35
C ASN A 253 -25.32 -3.76 15.80
N PHE A 254 -25.51 -2.46 15.60
CA PHE A 254 -26.71 -1.75 16.03
C PHE A 254 -27.82 -1.84 14.99
N LYS A 255 -27.55 -1.40 13.75
CA LYS A 255 -28.55 -1.32 12.67
C LYS A 255 -28.87 -2.68 12.05
N LYS A 256 -28.06 -3.71 12.32
CA LYS A 256 -28.19 -5.07 11.76
C LYS A 256 -28.16 -5.11 10.22
N ILE A 257 -27.54 -4.10 9.59
CA ILE A 257 -27.32 -4.04 8.15
C ILE A 257 -25.88 -4.42 7.80
N ARG A 258 -25.66 -4.81 6.56
CA ARG A 258 -24.30 -4.85 5.99
C ARG A 258 -23.87 -3.43 5.65
N PHE A 259 -22.66 -3.04 6.05
CA PHE A 259 -22.06 -1.81 5.56
C PHE A 259 -21.60 -1.97 4.11
N GLY A 260 -21.76 -0.91 3.32
CA GLY A 260 -21.19 -0.84 1.98
C GLY A 260 -19.66 -0.85 2.03
N ASP A 261 -19.04 -1.46 1.03
CA ASP A 261 -17.58 -1.51 0.91
C ASP A 261 -16.99 -0.09 0.76
N ASP A 262 -17.78 0.88 0.27
CA ASP A 262 -17.43 2.30 0.20
C ASP A 262 -17.34 2.98 1.58
N TRP A 263 -17.90 2.38 2.63
CA TRP A 263 -17.84 2.90 3.99
C TRP A 263 -16.74 2.21 4.78
N ILE A 264 -16.79 0.87 4.84
CA ILE A 264 -15.89 0.07 5.67
C ILE A 264 -15.76 -1.34 5.12
N GLU A 265 -14.53 -1.80 5.01
CA GLU A 265 -14.16 -3.12 4.52
C GLU A 265 -13.32 -3.87 5.54
N ALA A 266 -13.30 -5.19 5.42
CA ALA A 266 -12.43 -6.03 6.24
C ALA A 266 -11.81 -7.15 5.40
N VAL A 267 -10.61 -7.56 5.79
CA VAL A 267 -9.95 -8.75 5.27
C VAL A 267 -9.53 -9.66 6.42
N LYS A 268 -9.68 -10.96 6.19
CA LYS A 268 -9.08 -12.02 7.01
C LYS A 268 -7.76 -12.42 6.40
N ILE A 269 -6.73 -12.51 7.23
CA ILE A 269 -5.37 -12.88 6.83
C ILE A 269 -4.94 -14.09 7.65
N GLN A 270 -4.35 -15.09 7.00
CA GLN A 270 -3.83 -16.31 7.62
C GLN A 270 -2.42 -16.60 7.09
N ARG A 271 -1.48 -16.95 7.98
CA ARG A 271 -0.14 -17.43 7.63
C ARG A 271 0.43 -18.26 8.79
N GLY A 272 0.58 -19.57 8.61
CA GLY A 272 0.98 -20.47 9.69
C GLY A 272 0.03 -20.33 10.90
N ASP A 273 0.59 -20.09 12.08
CA ASP A 273 -0.18 -19.87 13.32
C ASP A 273 -0.70 -18.43 13.48
N GLN A 274 -0.38 -17.53 12.54
CA GLN A 274 -0.85 -16.14 12.56
C GLN A 274 -2.23 -16.04 11.89
N GLN A 275 -3.16 -15.37 12.56
CA GLN A 275 -4.47 -15.07 11.98
C GLN A 275 -4.98 -13.70 12.43
N TYR A 276 -5.32 -12.86 11.45
CA TYR A 276 -5.81 -11.50 11.70
C TYR A 276 -7.13 -11.23 10.98
N ILE A 277 -7.94 -10.36 11.58
CA ILE A 277 -8.95 -9.59 10.86
C ILE A 277 -8.51 -8.13 10.91
N VAL A 278 -8.39 -7.51 9.74
CA VAL A 278 -8.07 -6.08 9.62
C VAL A 278 -9.25 -5.38 8.98
N VAL A 279 -9.75 -4.35 9.66
CA VAL A 279 -10.89 -3.54 9.24
C VAL A 279 -10.37 -2.15 8.87
N VAL A 280 -10.77 -1.65 7.71
CA VAL A 280 -10.38 -0.34 7.17
C VAL A 280 -11.63 0.41 6.74
N ALA A 281 -11.83 1.61 7.28
CA ALA A 281 -12.87 2.53 6.88
C ALA A 281 -12.38 3.49 5.79
N HIS A 282 -13.24 3.69 4.80
CA HIS A 282 -12.98 4.53 3.65
C HIS A 282 -13.59 5.92 3.82
N GLN A 283 -14.71 6.00 4.54
CA GLN A 283 -15.43 7.22 4.91
C GLN A 283 -15.69 7.25 6.42
N GLU A 284 -16.16 8.39 6.92
CA GLU A 284 -16.83 8.41 8.23
C GLU A 284 -18.08 7.54 8.14
N TRP A 285 -18.11 6.47 8.94
CA TRP A 285 -19.14 5.43 8.86
C TRP A 285 -19.93 5.28 10.16
N ALA A 286 -19.35 5.73 11.29
CA ALA A 286 -19.90 5.53 12.61
C ALA A 286 -20.59 6.81 13.11
N THR A 287 -21.88 6.70 13.45
CA THR A 287 -22.51 7.63 14.40
C THR A 287 -22.08 7.25 15.83
N PRO A 288 -22.31 8.09 16.87
CA PRO A 288 -21.79 7.84 18.23
C PRO A 288 -22.10 6.46 18.84
N THR A 289 -23.09 5.74 18.32
CA THR A 289 -23.53 4.42 18.78
C THR A 289 -23.12 3.25 17.88
N ASP A 290 -22.55 3.50 16.70
CA ASP A 290 -22.27 2.45 15.72
C ASP A 290 -20.95 1.72 16.05
N THR A 291 -21.05 0.39 16.18
CA THR A 291 -19.91 -0.54 16.15
C THR A 291 -20.07 -1.49 14.97
N PHE A 292 -18.95 -1.98 14.43
CA PHE A 292 -18.96 -2.99 13.39
C PHE A 292 -18.80 -4.40 13.96
N ASN A 293 -19.22 -5.40 13.20
CA ASN A 293 -18.85 -6.80 13.35
C ASN A 293 -18.27 -7.33 12.04
N ALA A 294 -17.05 -7.88 12.10
CA ALA A 294 -16.41 -8.58 10.99
C ALA A 294 -16.04 -10.00 11.44
N GLU A 295 -16.75 -11.01 10.94
CA GLU A 295 -16.55 -12.43 11.32
C GLU A 295 -16.55 -12.67 12.85
N GLY A 296 -17.48 -12.04 13.57
CA GLY A 296 -17.57 -12.17 15.03
C GLY A 296 -16.63 -11.25 15.80
N CYS A 297 -15.76 -10.49 15.13
CA CYS A 297 -14.95 -9.44 15.76
C CYS A 297 -15.72 -8.13 15.83
N THR A 298 -16.02 -7.66 17.03
CA THR A 298 -16.73 -6.41 17.29
C THR A 298 -15.76 -5.28 17.62
N GLY A 299 -15.87 -4.15 16.93
CA GLY A 299 -15.01 -2.99 17.18
C GLY A 299 -15.56 -1.68 16.64
N PHE A 300 -14.74 -0.63 16.76
CA PHE A 300 -15.03 0.71 16.27
C PHE A 300 -13.72 1.45 15.94
N GLY A 301 -13.81 2.50 15.11
CA GLY A 301 -12.66 3.23 14.57
C GLY A 301 -12.51 3.04 13.06
N SER A 302 -11.51 3.70 12.47
CA SER A 302 -11.28 3.70 11.02
C SER A 302 -10.22 2.72 10.56
N VAL A 303 -9.29 2.28 11.41
CA VAL A 303 -8.39 1.14 11.11
C VAL A 303 -8.21 0.32 12.36
N VAL A 304 -8.62 -0.95 12.33
CA VAL A 304 -8.63 -1.84 13.50
C VAL A 304 -8.06 -3.20 13.13
N VAL A 305 -7.20 -3.75 13.99
CA VAL A 305 -6.60 -5.08 13.84
C VAL A 305 -7.05 -5.97 14.99
N PHE A 306 -7.52 -7.17 14.68
CA PHE A 306 -7.81 -8.24 15.64
C PHE A 306 -6.83 -9.38 15.41
N ASN A 307 -6.09 -9.79 16.45
CA ASN A 307 -5.31 -11.01 16.45
C ASN A 307 -6.21 -12.20 16.82
N THR A 308 -6.96 -12.67 15.83
CA THR A 308 -7.90 -13.78 16.04
C THR A 308 -7.22 -15.11 16.37
N ALA A 309 -5.92 -15.28 16.08
CA ALA A 309 -5.14 -16.43 16.56
C ALA A 309 -4.98 -16.44 18.09
N GLN A 310 -5.01 -15.27 18.73
CA GLN A 310 -5.02 -15.13 20.19
C GLN A 310 -6.44 -15.07 20.77
N GLY A 311 -7.47 -15.36 19.97
CA GLY A 311 -8.86 -15.32 20.41
C GLY A 311 -9.44 -13.91 20.56
N GLU A 312 -8.77 -12.86 20.07
CA GLU A 312 -9.29 -11.49 20.12
C GLU A 312 -10.58 -11.38 19.28
N LYS A 313 -11.67 -10.98 19.92
CA LYS A 313 -12.99 -10.77 19.29
C LYS A 313 -13.65 -9.44 19.63
N GLU A 314 -13.12 -8.68 20.57
CA GLU A 314 -13.74 -7.44 21.03
C GLU A 314 -12.72 -6.31 21.07
N ILE A 315 -13.16 -5.12 20.66
CA ILE A 315 -12.44 -3.84 20.59
C ILE A 315 -11.32 -3.83 19.54
N GLY A 316 -10.46 -4.84 19.52
CA GLY A 316 -9.27 -4.93 18.68
C GLY A 316 -8.26 -3.81 18.97
N THR A 317 -7.10 -3.86 18.30
CA THR A 317 -6.16 -2.74 18.32
C THR A 317 -6.59 -1.68 17.32
N ARG A 318 -7.18 -0.60 17.83
CA ARG A 318 -7.60 0.57 17.03
C ARG A 318 -6.39 1.41 16.67
N LEU A 319 -5.94 1.36 15.42
CA LEU A 319 -4.81 2.14 14.91
C LEU A 319 -5.25 3.58 14.66
N PHE A 320 -6.28 3.77 13.84
CA PHE A 320 -6.92 5.05 13.61
C PHE A 320 -8.35 5.04 14.14
N CYS A 321 -8.72 6.15 14.78
CA CYS A 321 -10.11 6.51 15.05
C CYS A 321 -10.59 7.30 13.85
#